data_AF-A0A953H1N5-F1
#
_entry.id   AF-A0A953H1N5-F1
#
_cell.length_a   1.000
_cell.length_b   1.000
_cell.length_c   1.000
_cell.angle_alpha   90.00
_cell.angle_beta   90.00
_cell.angle_gamma   90.00
#
_symmetry.space_group_name_H-M   'P 1'
#
loop_
_entity.id
_entity.type
_entity.pdbx_description
1 polymer ?
#
loop_
_entity_poly.entity_id
_entity_poly.type
_entity_poly.pdbx_seq_one_letter_code
_entity_poly.pdbx_strand_id
1 'polypeptide(L)'
;MKYLFQNQLALLMDFTRQQRLKSFLKPRLTIFLLPFIVVSLSACSAIGLAYNNADTLLLSQLDSYLDLDSRQELFAREKAAAFFAWHRQEELPEYASWLRSIKSKIASGASDAQIAQLASEVNLRMDKALQKLAPDLAELALTLSPTQLERLKEKYAENAAQLSKEYLSKTPAEQQEKRFESLLSSIQRLYGSLQAEQKERLRAVSDARPLNHKFLLAERLRRQQDVMETLARINKQRLSTEVATREIKALFERFSPSPDAQRRAYFEQVNQGAYRAIALMSNLATKEQRAFAQERLESWAGDLTVLVARK
;
A
#
# COMPACT_ATOMS: atom_id res chain seq x y z
N MET A 1 -8.47 2.66 -5.09
CA MET A 1 -8.54 1.94 -3.79
C MET A 1 -7.18 1.77 -3.14
N LYS A 2 -6.17 1.31 -3.89
CA LYS A 2 -4.77 1.33 -3.45
C LYS A 2 -4.15 2.73 -3.35
N TYR A 3 -4.69 3.82 -3.91
CA TYR A 3 -4.02 5.14 -3.84
C TYR A 3 -3.77 5.70 -2.43
N LEU A 4 -4.57 5.35 -1.42
CA LEU A 4 -4.37 5.80 -0.03
C LEU A 4 -3.48 4.84 0.77
N PHE A 5 -3.59 3.51 0.55
CA PHE A 5 -2.66 2.53 1.11
C PHE A 5 -1.29 2.53 0.40
N GLN A 6 -1.24 2.85 -0.90
CA GLN A 6 -0.04 3.11 -1.68
C GLN A 6 0.55 4.45 -1.30
N ASN A 7 -0.20 5.47 -0.88
CA ASN A 7 0.43 6.67 -0.30
C ASN A 7 0.95 6.42 1.11
N GLN A 8 0.36 5.52 1.91
CA GLN A 8 0.92 5.15 3.22
C GLN A 8 2.12 4.18 3.11
N LEU A 9 2.07 3.21 2.18
CA LEU A 9 3.22 2.38 1.81
C LEU A 9 4.27 3.17 1.01
N ALA A 10 3.89 4.16 0.20
CA ALA A 10 4.85 5.09 -0.42
C ALA A 10 5.43 6.06 0.61
N LEU A 11 4.70 6.44 1.67
CA LEU A 11 5.28 7.14 2.81
C LEU A 11 6.25 6.24 3.58
N LEU A 12 5.96 4.94 3.77
CA LEU A 12 6.91 3.96 4.33
C LEU A 12 8.12 3.73 3.41
N MET A 13 7.93 3.75 2.09
CA MET A 13 9.02 3.62 1.09
C MET A 13 9.80 4.93 0.87
N ASP A 14 9.21 6.11 1.04
CA ASP A 14 9.90 7.41 0.99
C ASP A 14 10.61 7.72 2.32
N PHE A 15 10.09 7.26 3.46
CA PHE A 15 10.78 7.33 4.75
C PHE A 15 12.11 6.54 4.71
N THR A 16 12.09 5.34 4.12
CA THR A 16 13.30 4.54 3.87
C THR A 16 14.22 5.14 2.79
N ARG A 17 13.67 5.92 1.84
CA ARG A 17 14.44 6.63 0.81
C ARG A 17 15.15 7.89 1.34
N GLN A 18 14.55 8.60 2.31
CA GLN A 18 15.17 9.78 2.92
C GLN A 18 16.23 9.44 3.98
N GLN A 19 16.13 8.30 4.68
CA GLN A 19 17.16 7.88 5.64
C GLN A 19 18.44 7.32 4.99
N ARG A 20 18.38 6.74 3.77
CA ARG A 20 19.54 6.13 3.10
C ARG A 20 20.50 7.10 2.41
N LEU A 21 20.22 8.40 2.37
CA LEU A 21 21.07 9.41 1.68
C LEU A 21 22.04 10.16 2.61
N LYS A 22 22.10 9.81 3.91
CA LYS A 22 23.00 10.45 4.88
C LYS A 22 23.71 9.45 5.79
N SER A 23 24.63 8.65 5.26
CA SER A 23 25.87 8.30 5.97
C SER A 23 26.84 7.50 5.10
N PHE A 24 28.02 8.10 4.92
CA PHE A 24 29.38 7.52 4.86
C PHE A 24 29.62 6.17 4.17
N LEU A 25 30.47 6.19 3.13
CA LEU A 25 31.84 5.67 3.20
C LEU A 25 32.63 5.96 1.90
N LYS A 26 33.84 6.53 2.06
CA LYS A 26 34.82 6.80 0.99
C LYS A 26 35.44 5.48 0.50
N PRO A 27 35.87 5.38 -0.77
CA PRO A 27 36.29 4.12 -1.36
C PRO A 27 37.82 3.98 -1.33
N ARG A 28 38.38 2.99 -0.63
CA ARG A 28 39.65 2.32 -0.99
C ARG A 28 39.71 0.92 -0.38
N LEU A 29 40.14 -0.04 -1.20
CA LEU A 29 40.36 -1.48 -0.92
C LEU A 29 39.10 -2.32 -0.67
N THR A 30 38.70 -3.12 -1.68
CA THR A 30 38.51 -4.60 -1.62
C THR A 30 37.81 -5.06 -2.91
N ILE A 31 38.54 -5.09 -4.03
CA ILE A 31 38.02 -5.47 -5.35
C ILE A 31 37.94 -7.00 -5.55
N PHE A 32 38.28 -7.82 -4.55
CA PHE A 32 38.28 -9.29 -4.66
C PHE A 32 37.14 -10.02 -3.93
N LEU A 33 36.24 -9.34 -3.21
CA LEU A 33 35.03 -9.95 -2.60
C LEU A 33 33.73 -9.67 -3.37
N LEU A 34 33.80 -8.86 -4.44
CA LEU A 34 32.63 -8.41 -5.20
C LEU A 34 31.86 -9.55 -5.92
N PRO A 35 32.49 -10.54 -6.58
CA PRO A 35 31.71 -11.55 -7.32
C PRO A 35 30.96 -12.52 -6.40
N PHE A 36 31.47 -12.80 -5.19
CA PHE A 36 30.79 -13.69 -4.24
C PHE A 36 29.62 -12.99 -3.52
N ILE A 37 29.75 -11.69 -3.26
CA ILE A 37 28.68 -10.85 -2.71
C ILE A 37 27.57 -10.62 -3.75
N VAL A 38 27.89 -10.48 -5.04
CA VAL A 38 26.89 -10.29 -6.11
C VAL A 38 26.05 -11.55 -6.33
N VAL A 39 26.62 -12.76 -6.22
CA VAL A 39 25.88 -14.04 -6.30
C VAL A 39 25.08 -14.34 -5.03
N SER A 40 25.50 -13.80 -3.88
CA SER A 40 24.76 -13.92 -2.61
C SER A 40 23.62 -12.89 -2.49
N LEU A 41 23.75 -11.73 -3.13
CA LEU A 41 22.76 -10.66 -3.12
C LEU A 41 21.62 -10.84 -4.14
N SER A 42 21.79 -11.66 -5.17
CA SER A 42 20.71 -12.03 -6.10
C SER A 42 19.60 -12.87 -5.44
N ALA A 43 19.80 -13.32 -4.19
CA ALA A 43 18.81 -14.05 -3.40
C ALA A 43 17.91 -13.16 -2.51
N CYS A 44 18.08 -11.84 -2.54
CA CYS A 44 17.24 -10.89 -1.80
C CYS A 44 16.56 -9.92 -2.77
N SER A 45 15.41 -10.32 -3.31
CA SER A 45 14.54 -9.35 -3.98
C SER A 45 14.13 -8.24 -3.01
N ALA A 46 13.87 -7.04 -3.52
CA ALA A 46 13.37 -5.93 -2.71
C ALA A 46 12.07 -6.29 -1.98
N ILE A 47 11.24 -7.15 -2.60
CA ILE A 47 10.05 -7.74 -1.99
C ILE A 47 10.43 -8.57 -0.78
N GLY A 48 11.41 -9.46 -0.92
CA GLY A 48 11.88 -10.29 0.19
C GLY A 48 12.46 -9.47 1.35
N LEU A 49 13.29 -8.47 1.06
CA LEU A 49 13.86 -7.60 2.09
C LEU A 49 12.77 -6.81 2.83
N ALA A 50 11.84 -6.20 2.11
CA ALA A 50 10.76 -5.43 2.73
C ALA A 50 9.85 -6.33 3.57
N TYR A 51 9.47 -7.50 3.06
CA TYR A 51 8.59 -8.41 3.77
C TYR A 51 9.22 -9.00 5.04
N ASN A 52 10.51 -9.35 4.99
CA ASN A 52 11.22 -9.91 6.15
C ASN A 52 11.47 -8.91 7.27
N ASN A 53 11.25 -7.62 7.04
CA ASN A 53 11.35 -6.57 8.07
C ASN A 53 9.97 -5.92 8.32
N ALA A 54 8.89 -6.47 7.76
CA ALA A 54 7.58 -5.81 7.77
C ALA A 54 6.95 -5.73 9.17
N ASP A 55 7.24 -6.70 10.03
CA ASP A 55 6.84 -6.70 11.44
C ASP A 55 7.49 -5.55 12.23
N THR A 56 8.79 -5.35 12.05
CA THR A 56 9.57 -4.30 12.70
C THR A 56 9.16 -2.92 12.20
N LEU A 57 8.96 -2.78 10.88
CA LEU A 57 8.45 -1.56 10.28
C LEU A 57 7.03 -1.24 10.75
N LEU A 58 6.15 -2.24 10.87
CA LEU A 58 4.80 -2.07 11.37
C LEU A 58 4.81 -1.63 12.84
N LEU A 59 5.64 -2.25 13.68
CA LEU A 59 5.76 -1.90 15.09
C LEU A 59 6.29 -0.46 15.26
N SER A 60 7.35 -0.10 14.54
CA SER A 60 7.90 1.26 14.57
C SER A 60 6.88 2.30 14.10
N GLN A 61 6.10 1.97 13.07
CA GLN A 61 5.03 2.84 12.61
C GLN A 61 3.96 2.99 13.70
N LEU A 62 3.49 1.89 14.30
CA LEU A 62 2.46 1.92 15.33
C LEU A 62 2.91 2.75 16.55
N ASP A 63 4.13 2.54 17.00
CA ASP A 63 4.75 3.29 18.10
C ASP A 63 4.85 4.79 17.79
N SER A 64 5.23 5.17 16.56
CA SER A 64 5.30 6.59 16.17
C SER A 64 3.94 7.32 16.26
N TYR A 65 2.82 6.60 16.29
CA TYR A 65 1.47 7.15 16.45
C TYR A 65 0.97 7.08 17.89
N LEU A 66 1.32 6.03 18.63
CA LEU A 66 0.68 5.70 19.90
C LEU A 66 1.60 5.83 21.12
N ASP A 67 2.92 5.89 20.97
CA ASP A 67 3.88 5.84 22.10
C ASP A 67 3.57 4.63 22.97
N LEU A 68 3.85 3.43 22.44
CA LEU A 68 3.43 2.20 23.09
C LEU A 68 4.21 2.02 24.41
N ASP A 69 3.52 1.63 25.48
CA ASP A 69 4.21 1.20 26.69
C ASP A 69 4.85 -0.19 26.50
N SER A 70 5.73 -0.60 27.42
CA SER A 70 6.46 -1.88 27.29
C SER A 70 5.55 -3.11 27.17
N ARG A 71 4.34 -3.07 27.75
CA ARG A 71 3.38 -4.17 27.65
C ARG A 71 2.71 -4.18 26.27
N GLN A 72 2.32 -3.01 25.78
CA GLN A 72 1.73 -2.84 24.45
C GLN A 72 2.74 -3.13 23.34
N GLU A 73 4.00 -2.76 23.50
CA GLU A 73 5.09 -3.08 22.55
C GLU A 73 5.30 -4.60 22.43
N LEU A 74 5.39 -5.30 23.57
CA LEU A 74 5.52 -6.76 23.59
C LEU A 74 4.33 -7.42 22.91
N PHE A 75 3.12 -7.00 23.27
CA PHE A 75 1.88 -7.47 22.66
C PHE A 75 1.87 -7.24 21.14
N ALA A 76 2.13 -6.02 20.68
CA ALA A 76 2.12 -5.66 19.27
C ALA A 76 3.17 -6.44 18.48
N ARG A 77 4.36 -6.66 19.05
CA ARG A 77 5.41 -7.48 18.44
C ARG A 77 4.97 -8.93 18.23
N GLU A 78 4.41 -9.56 19.27
CA GLU A 78 3.93 -10.94 19.20
C GLU A 78 2.80 -11.09 18.17
N LYS A 79 1.82 -10.19 18.19
CA LYS A 79 0.70 -10.23 17.24
C LYS A 79 1.13 -9.92 15.80
N ALA A 80 2.06 -8.98 15.60
CA ALA A 80 2.64 -8.73 14.27
C ALA A 80 3.36 -9.99 13.73
N ALA A 81 4.19 -10.64 14.54
CA ALA A 81 4.87 -11.87 14.16
C ALA A 81 3.87 -12.99 13.79
N ALA A 82 2.83 -13.19 14.61
CA ALA A 82 1.77 -14.16 14.35
C ALA A 82 0.99 -13.84 13.05
N PHE A 83 0.65 -12.57 12.82
CA PHE A 83 -0.03 -12.13 11.60
C PHE A 83 0.81 -12.38 10.36
N PHE A 84 2.10 -12.03 10.35
CA PHE A 84 2.98 -12.26 9.21
C PHE A 84 3.29 -13.74 8.99
N ALA A 85 3.35 -14.56 10.04
CA ALA A 85 3.45 -16.01 9.92
C ALA A 85 2.21 -16.59 9.21
N TRP A 86 1.01 -16.19 9.64
CA TRP A 86 -0.24 -16.57 8.97
C TRP A 86 -0.29 -16.07 7.52
N HIS A 87 0.02 -14.80 7.27
CA HIS A 87 -0.03 -14.21 5.93
C HIS A 87 0.97 -14.91 4.99
N ARG A 88 2.13 -15.31 5.49
CA ARG A 88 3.11 -16.09 4.74
C ARG A 88 2.58 -17.46 4.35
N GLN A 89 1.92 -18.15 5.27
CA GLN A 89 1.45 -19.52 5.04
C GLN A 89 0.17 -19.57 4.19
N GLU A 90 -0.77 -18.65 4.42
CA GLU A 90 -2.11 -18.72 3.87
C GLU A 90 -2.34 -17.75 2.68
N GLU A 91 -1.74 -16.56 2.68
CA GLU A 91 -2.03 -15.54 1.66
C GLU A 91 -0.96 -15.46 0.56
N LEU A 92 0.33 -15.58 0.88
CA LEU A 92 1.38 -15.48 -0.14
C LEU A 92 1.28 -16.54 -1.25
N PRO A 93 0.94 -17.82 -0.99
CA PRO A 93 0.70 -18.79 -2.05
C PRO A 93 -0.44 -18.37 -2.98
N GLU A 94 -1.53 -17.86 -2.39
CA GLU A 94 -2.71 -17.36 -3.12
C GLU A 94 -2.39 -16.11 -3.96
N TYR A 95 -1.48 -15.26 -3.49
CA TYR A 95 -1.03 -14.10 -4.24
C TYR A 95 -0.11 -14.51 -5.39
N ALA A 96 0.78 -15.47 -5.17
CA ALA A 96 1.65 -16.01 -6.21
C ALA A 96 0.84 -16.69 -7.32
N SER A 97 -0.15 -17.52 -6.95
CA SER A 97 -1.08 -18.15 -7.90
C SER A 97 -1.87 -17.10 -8.69
N TRP A 98 -2.41 -16.09 -8.00
CA TRP A 98 -3.13 -14.99 -8.65
C TRP A 98 -2.26 -14.22 -9.66
N LEU A 99 -1.02 -13.88 -9.30
CA LEU A 99 -0.07 -13.21 -10.20
C LEU A 99 0.23 -14.05 -11.45
N ARG A 100 0.41 -15.38 -11.30
CA ARG A 100 0.58 -16.28 -12.43
C ARG A 100 -0.68 -16.34 -13.31
N SER A 101 -1.87 -16.30 -12.71
CA SER A 101 -3.13 -16.26 -13.46
C SER A 101 -3.30 -14.98 -14.29
N ILE A 102 -2.70 -13.86 -13.87
CA ILE A 102 -2.75 -12.61 -14.63
C ILE A 102 -1.99 -12.74 -15.94
N LYS A 103 -0.88 -13.51 -15.97
CA LYS A 103 -0.05 -13.69 -17.17
C LYS A 103 -0.87 -14.11 -18.39
N SER A 104 -1.81 -15.05 -18.22
CA SER A 104 -2.71 -15.48 -19.29
C SER A 104 -3.79 -14.44 -19.59
N LYS A 105 -4.36 -13.81 -18.55
CA LYS A 105 -5.42 -12.78 -18.69
C LYS A 105 -4.98 -11.53 -19.47
N ILE A 106 -3.69 -11.15 -19.41
CA ILE A 106 -3.17 -9.95 -20.10
C ILE A 106 -2.42 -10.25 -21.40
N ALA A 107 -2.28 -11.52 -21.79
CA ALA A 107 -1.47 -11.94 -22.93
C ALA A 107 -1.93 -11.29 -24.25
N SER A 108 -3.23 -11.04 -24.40
CA SER A 108 -3.84 -10.49 -25.62
C SER A 108 -4.43 -9.09 -25.42
N GLY A 109 -4.06 -8.39 -24.33
CA GLY A 109 -4.73 -7.17 -23.88
C GLY A 109 -5.93 -7.46 -22.97
N ALA A 110 -6.42 -6.43 -22.30
CA ALA A 110 -7.52 -6.51 -21.34
C ALA A 110 -8.51 -5.34 -21.51
N SER A 111 -9.78 -5.60 -21.21
CA SER A 111 -10.81 -4.58 -21.10
C SER A 111 -10.81 -3.87 -19.75
N ASP A 112 -11.41 -2.68 -19.68
CA ASP A 112 -11.61 -1.94 -18.42
C ASP A 112 -12.30 -2.82 -17.35
N ALA A 113 -13.28 -3.64 -17.76
CA ALA A 113 -14.02 -4.55 -16.87
C ALA A 113 -13.14 -5.68 -16.32
N GLN A 114 -12.26 -6.26 -17.14
CA GLN A 114 -11.31 -7.28 -16.69
C GLN A 114 -10.33 -6.69 -15.67
N ILE A 115 -9.84 -5.46 -15.89
CA ILE A 115 -8.98 -4.78 -14.91
C ILE A 115 -9.73 -4.47 -13.62
N ALA A 116 -11.00 -4.05 -13.72
CA ALA A 116 -11.84 -3.83 -12.54
C ALA A 116 -12.05 -5.12 -11.72
N GLN A 117 -12.24 -6.26 -12.39
CA GLN A 117 -12.32 -7.57 -11.73
C GLN A 117 -11.01 -7.94 -11.02
N LEU A 118 -9.85 -7.73 -11.65
CA LEU A 118 -8.56 -7.94 -10.97
C LEU A 118 -8.42 -7.05 -9.74
N ALA A 119 -8.92 -5.81 -9.79
CA ALA A 119 -8.90 -4.92 -8.65
C ALA A 119 -9.84 -5.38 -7.52
N SER A 120 -11.01 -5.96 -7.83
CA SER A 120 -11.90 -6.51 -6.79
C SER A 120 -11.31 -7.75 -6.13
N GLU A 121 -10.61 -8.61 -6.89
CA GLU A 121 -9.88 -9.77 -6.35
C GLU A 121 -8.80 -9.34 -5.33
N VAL A 122 -8.11 -8.21 -5.58
CA VAL A 122 -7.17 -7.61 -4.61
C VAL A 122 -7.89 -7.08 -3.36
N ASN A 123 -9.06 -6.48 -3.51
CA ASN A 123 -9.82 -5.96 -2.36
C ASN A 123 -10.27 -7.10 -1.44
N LEU A 124 -10.76 -8.20 -2.00
CA LEU A 124 -11.16 -9.38 -1.21
C LEU A 124 -10.01 -9.93 -0.34
N ARG A 125 -8.79 -9.93 -0.87
CA ARG A 125 -7.57 -10.33 -0.14
C ARG A 125 -7.22 -9.36 0.98
N MET A 126 -7.35 -8.05 0.72
CA MET A 126 -7.19 -7.03 1.75
C MET A 126 -8.22 -7.18 2.86
N ASP A 127 -9.48 -7.42 2.52
CA ASP A 127 -10.57 -7.60 3.48
C ASP A 127 -10.29 -8.83 4.36
N LYS A 128 -9.84 -9.94 3.79
CA LYS A 128 -9.44 -11.13 4.56
C LYS A 128 -8.32 -10.83 5.55
N ALA A 129 -7.29 -10.08 5.14
CA ALA A 129 -6.20 -9.67 6.02
C ALA A 129 -6.69 -8.74 7.16
N LEU A 130 -7.56 -7.78 6.86
CA LEU A 130 -8.15 -6.88 7.86
C LEU A 130 -9.04 -7.64 8.86
N GLN A 131 -9.83 -8.61 8.37
CA GLN A 131 -10.65 -9.46 9.21
C GLN A 131 -9.82 -10.33 10.16
N LYS A 132 -8.64 -10.79 9.71
CA LYS A 132 -7.68 -11.54 10.53
C LYS A 132 -7.06 -10.65 11.62
N LEU A 133 -6.76 -9.39 11.30
CA LEU A 133 -6.10 -8.45 12.20
C LEU A 133 -7.05 -7.79 13.21
N ALA A 134 -8.35 -7.72 12.91
CA ALA A 134 -9.34 -7.01 13.72
C ALA A 134 -9.37 -7.38 15.22
N PRO A 135 -9.31 -8.68 15.62
CA PRO A 135 -9.31 -9.04 17.04
C PRO A 135 -8.09 -8.50 17.78
N ASP A 136 -6.91 -8.60 17.18
CA ASP A 136 -5.66 -8.13 17.80
C ASP A 136 -5.64 -6.61 17.95
N LEU A 137 -6.19 -5.88 16.97
CA LEU A 137 -6.36 -4.43 17.07
C LEU A 137 -7.42 -4.03 18.10
N ALA A 138 -8.46 -4.84 18.30
CA ALA A 138 -9.46 -4.60 19.34
C ALA A 138 -8.87 -4.79 20.74
N GLU A 139 -8.07 -5.84 20.95
CA GLU A 139 -7.33 -6.06 22.20
C GLU A 139 -6.39 -4.89 22.49
N LEU A 140 -5.61 -4.43 21.51
CA LEU A 140 -4.76 -3.25 21.68
C LEU A 140 -5.59 -2.00 21.98
N ALA A 141 -6.68 -1.76 21.24
CA ALA A 141 -7.55 -0.60 21.40
C ALA A 141 -8.14 -0.47 22.80
N LEU A 142 -8.43 -1.60 23.46
CA LEU A 142 -8.93 -1.67 24.84
C LEU A 142 -7.88 -1.26 25.89
N THR A 143 -6.59 -1.23 25.52
CA THR A 143 -5.50 -0.83 26.43
C THR A 143 -5.09 0.63 26.27
N LEU A 144 -5.61 1.33 25.27
CA LEU A 144 -5.15 2.69 24.95
C LEU A 144 -5.56 3.69 26.02
N SER A 145 -4.60 4.47 26.51
CA SER A 145 -4.87 5.53 27.47
C SER A 145 -5.40 6.81 26.81
N PRO A 146 -6.08 7.71 27.55
CA PRO A 146 -6.48 9.01 27.03
C PRO A 146 -5.32 9.83 26.45
N THR A 147 -4.13 9.76 27.07
CA THR A 147 -2.93 10.46 26.59
C THR A 147 -2.47 9.92 25.23
N GLN A 148 -2.55 8.61 25.01
CA GLN A 148 -2.21 8.01 23.71
C GLN A 148 -3.21 8.41 22.61
N LEU A 149 -4.50 8.57 22.96
CA LEU A 149 -5.51 9.06 22.01
C LEU A 149 -5.28 10.53 21.63
N GLU A 150 -4.89 11.39 22.57
CA GLU A 150 -4.53 12.78 22.23
C GLU A 150 -3.26 12.84 21.37
N ARG A 151 -2.23 12.03 21.67
CA ARG A 151 -1.05 11.92 20.81
C ARG A 151 -1.40 11.47 19.39
N LEU A 152 -2.26 10.46 19.24
CA LEU A 152 -2.72 9.99 17.94
C LEU A 152 -3.36 11.13 17.13
N LYS A 153 -4.19 11.94 17.77
CA LYS A 153 -4.83 13.12 17.18
C LYS A 153 -3.82 14.19 16.78
N GLU A 154 -2.84 14.49 17.62
CA GLU A 154 -1.74 15.41 17.28
C GLU A 154 -0.95 14.90 16.06
N LYS A 155 -0.63 13.60 16.05
CA LYS A 155 0.07 12.97 14.93
C LYS A 155 -0.74 13.02 13.64
N TYR A 156 -2.06 12.88 13.72
CA TYR A 156 -2.95 13.07 12.58
C TYR A 156 -2.94 14.51 12.07
N ALA A 157 -2.95 15.51 12.96
CA ALA A 157 -2.89 16.93 12.59
C ALA A 157 -1.56 17.30 11.93
N GLU A 158 -0.43 16.85 12.50
CA GLU A 158 0.91 17.04 11.93
C GLU A 158 0.98 16.49 10.49
N ASN A 159 0.55 15.24 10.30
CA ASN A 159 0.54 14.59 9.00
C ASN A 159 -0.38 15.30 8.00
N ALA A 160 -1.55 15.79 8.44
CA ALA A 160 -2.47 16.53 7.59
C ALA A 160 -1.85 17.86 7.12
N ALA A 161 -1.16 18.58 8.01
CA ALA A 161 -0.45 19.81 7.68
C ALA A 161 0.67 19.55 6.66
N GLN A 162 1.46 18.49 6.85
CA GLN A 162 2.53 18.12 5.93
C GLN A 162 2.01 17.78 4.53
N LEU A 163 0.93 17.00 4.43
CA LEU A 163 0.32 16.67 3.14
C LEU A 163 -0.33 17.87 2.47
N SER A 164 -0.97 18.74 3.25
CA SER A 164 -1.52 20.00 2.74
C SER A 164 -0.40 20.83 2.10
N LYS A 165 0.73 20.96 2.78
CA LYS A 165 1.92 21.62 2.23
C LYS A 165 2.46 20.93 0.99
N GLU A 166 2.53 19.60 0.97
CA GLU A 166 3.10 18.87 -0.16
C GLU A 166 2.21 18.90 -1.42
N TYR A 167 0.89 18.83 -1.26
CA TYR A 167 -0.04 18.63 -2.38
C TYR A 167 -0.91 19.83 -2.70
N LEU A 168 -1.30 20.64 -1.71
CA LEU A 168 -2.18 21.80 -1.93
C LEU A 168 -1.41 23.09 -2.24
N SER A 169 -0.11 23.15 -1.96
CA SER A 169 0.73 24.30 -2.35
C SER A 169 1.10 24.30 -3.84
N LYS A 170 0.91 23.16 -4.53
CA LYS A 170 1.23 22.99 -5.95
C LYS A 170 0.11 23.56 -6.82
N THR A 171 0.47 24.15 -7.94
CA THR A 171 -0.48 24.55 -8.98
C THR A 171 -1.20 23.33 -9.57
N PRO A 172 -2.40 23.49 -10.17
CA PRO A 172 -3.09 22.40 -10.84
C PRO A 172 -2.22 21.68 -11.91
N ALA A 173 -1.40 22.43 -12.65
CA ALA A 173 -0.50 21.87 -13.66
C ALA A 173 0.59 20.97 -13.04
N GLU A 174 1.21 21.40 -11.94
CA GLU A 174 2.20 20.57 -11.23
C GLU A 174 1.58 19.32 -10.61
N GLN A 175 0.36 19.43 -10.09
CA GLN A 175 -0.40 18.29 -9.57
C GLN A 175 -0.72 17.27 -10.67
N GLN A 176 -1.12 17.77 -11.85
CA GLN A 176 -1.39 16.97 -13.04
C GLN A 176 -0.14 16.23 -13.51
N GLU A 177 1.00 16.93 -13.55
CA GLU A 177 2.29 16.38 -13.94
C GLU A 177 2.75 15.29 -12.99
N LYS A 178 2.70 15.53 -11.67
CA LYS A 178 3.06 14.53 -10.66
C LYS A 178 2.19 13.27 -10.75
N ARG A 179 0.90 13.42 -11.07
CA ARG A 179 -0.01 12.29 -11.30
C ARG A 179 0.40 11.48 -12.54
N PHE A 180 0.73 12.17 -13.62
CA PHE A 180 1.16 11.53 -14.86
C PHE A 180 2.48 10.79 -14.69
N GLU A 181 3.49 11.39 -14.07
CA GLU A 181 4.76 10.73 -13.74
C GLU A 181 4.57 9.48 -12.86
N SER A 182 3.66 9.55 -11.89
CA SER A 182 3.30 8.41 -11.04
C SER A 182 2.63 7.28 -11.84
N LEU A 183 1.80 7.62 -12.81
CA LEU A 183 1.19 6.66 -13.73
C LEU A 183 2.26 6.01 -14.62
N LEU A 184 3.12 6.80 -15.27
CA LEU A 184 4.20 6.30 -16.12
C LEU A 184 5.11 5.36 -15.37
N SER A 185 5.58 5.77 -14.18
CA SER A 185 6.43 4.93 -13.32
C SER A 185 5.75 3.59 -12.98
N SER A 186 4.44 3.61 -12.70
CA SER A 186 3.68 2.40 -12.38
C SER A 186 3.52 1.48 -13.57
N ILE A 187 3.24 2.03 -14.75
CA ILE A 187 3.14 1.27 -15.99
C ILE A 187 4.50 0.69 -16.40
N GLN A 188 5.58 1.49 -16.31
CA GLN A 188 6.93 1.08 -16.66
C GLN A 188 7.46 -0.05 -15.77
N ARG A 189 7.06 -0.10 -14.48
CA ARG A 189 7.41 -1.21 -13.59
C ARG A 189 6.87 -2.56 -14.08
N LEU A 190 5.82 -2.57 -14.88
CA LEU A 190 5.21 -3.77 -15.44
C LEU A 190 5.56 -4.00 -16.91
N TYR A 191 5.49 -2.97 -17.76
CA TYR A 191 5.67 -3.09 -19.22
C TYR A 191 7.06 -2.66 -19.72
N GLY A 192 7.92 -2.13 -18.85
CA GLY A 192 9.23 -1.62 -19.24
C GLY A 192 9.15 -0.23 -19.90
N SER A 193 10.14 0.10 -20.72
CA SER A 193 10.21 1.40 -21.40
C SER A 193 9.00 1.66 -22.29
N LEU A 194 8.51 2.91 -22.29
CA LEU A 194 7.33 3.33 -23.04
C LEU A 194 7.71 4.22 -24.22
N GLN A 195 7.06 3.98 -25.36
CA GLN A 195 7.22 4.76 -26.58
C GLN A 195 6.50 6.12 -26.47
N ALA A 196 6.86 7.07 -27.35
CA ALA A 196 6.28 8.42 -27.33
C ALA A 196 4.75 8.40 -27.46
N GLU A 197 4.22 7.63 -28.42
CA GLU A 197 2.77 7.47 -28.62
C GLU A 197 2.09 6.90 -27.37
N GLN A 198 2.68 5.88 -26.72
CA GLN A 198 2.12 5.29 -25.51
C GLN A 198 2.04 6.31 -24.37
N LYS A 199 3.07 7.14 -24.19
CA LYS A 199 3.10 8.21 -23.19
C LYS A 199 2.03 9.26 -23.47
N GLU A 200 1.87 9.68 -24.72
CA GLU A 200 0.85 10.64 -25.13
C GLU A 200 -0.57 10.11 -24.85
N ARG A 201 -0.85 8.86 -25.23
CA ARG A 201 -2.17 8.24 -24.97
C ARG A 201 -2.44 8.05 -23.48
N LEU A 202 -1.42 7.69 -22.70
CA LEU A 202 -1.50 7.64 -21.24
C LEU A 202 -1.68 9.03 -20.61
N ARG A 203 -1.14 10.09 -21.20
CA ARG A 203 -1.33 11.47 -20.76
C ARG A 203 -2.79 11.86 -20.88
N ALA A 204 -3.41 11.63 -22.04
CA ALA A 204 -4.83 11.90 -22.24
C ALA A 204 -5.72 11.19 -21.21
N VAL A 205 -5.46 9.91 -20.93
CA VAL A 205 -6.21 9.15 -19.90
C VAL A 205 -5.93 9.68 -18.49
N SER A 206 -4.69 10.04 -18.18
CA SER A 206 -4.34 10.66 -16.90
C SER A 206 -5.08 11.97 -16.71
N ASP A 207 -5.12 12.84 -17.72
CA ASP A 207 -5.69 14.18 -17.68
C ASP A 207 -7.22 14.18 -17.56
N ALA A 208 -7.88 13.18 -18.14
CA ALA A 208 -9.33 12.98 -17.99
C ALA A 208 -9.79 12.57 -16.57
N ARG A 209 -8.88 12.18 -15.67
CA ARG A 209 -9.23 11.73 -14.31
C ARG A 209 -9.51 12.92 -13.39
N PRO A 210 -10.49 12.81 -12.46
CA PRO A 210 -10.71 13.84 -11.45
C PRO A 210 -9.43 14.19 -10.69
N LEU A 211 -9.09 15.49 -10.63
CA LEU A 211 -7.96 16.02 -9.86
C LEU A 211 -8.51 16.91 -8.75
N ASN A 212 -8.67 16.37 -7.54
CA ASN A 212 -9.13 17.17 -6.40
C ASN A 212 -8.42 16.74 -5.11
N HIS A 213 -7.21 17.26 -4.92
CA HIS A 213 -6.41 16.97 -3.73
C HIS A 213 -7.08 17.43 -2.42
N LYS A 214 -7.89 18.49 -2.45
CA LYS A 214 -8.68 18.92 -1.28
C LYS A 214 -9.71 17.85 -0.90
N PHE A 215 -10.38 17.25 -1.89
CA PHE A 215 -11.34 16.18 -1.66
C PHE A 215 -10.67 14.90 -1.11
N LEU A 216 -9.50 14.55 -1.63
CA LEU A 216 -8.69 13.44 -1.11
C LEU A 216 -8.27 13.66 0.35
N LEU A 217 -7.82 14.87 0.69
CA LEU A 217 -7.47 15.24 2.06
C LEU A 217 -8.70 15.19 2.97
N ALA A 218 -9.84 15.71 2.54
CA ALA A 218 -11.08 15.68 3.31
C ALA A 218 -11.55 14.25 3.61
N GLU A 219 -11.43 13.30 2.67
CA GLU A 219 -11.75 11.90 2.93
C GLU A 219 -10.76 11.26 3.93
N ARG A 220 -9.47 11.60 3.86
CA ARG A 220 -8.48 11.13 4.85
C ARG A 220 -8.83 11.63 6.25
N LEU A 221 -9.17 12.90 6.39
CA LEU A 221 -9.57 13.50 7.68
C LEU A 221 -10.84 12.83 8.23
N ARG A 222 -11.83 12.56 7.37
CA ARG A 222 -13.03 11.80 7.76
C ARG A 222 -12.68 10.42 8.32
N ARG A 223 -11.81 9.66 7.65
CA ARG A 223 -11.39 8.33 8.14
C ARG A 223 -10.64 8.41 9.46
N GLN A 224 -9.79 9.41 9.63
CA GLN A 224 -9.09 9.66 10.90
C GLN A 224 -10.08 9.97 12.03
N GLN A 225 -11.11 10.77 11.75
CA GLN A 225 -12.20 11.01 12.68
C GLN A 225 -12.95 9.72 13.05
N ASP A 226 -13.28 8.88 12.07
CA ASP A 226 -13.89 7.56 12.33
C ASP A 226 -13.02 6.70 13.27
N VAL A 227 -11.69 6.69 13.10
CA VAL A 227 -10.77 5.97 14.01
C VAL A 227 -10.90 6.53 15.42
N MET A 228 -10.79 7.85 15.58
CA MET A 228 -10.83 8.50 16.89
C MET A 228 -12.15 8.22 17.61
N GLU A 229 -13.27 8.29 16.91
CA GLU A 229 -14.60 8.00 17.47
C GLU A 229 -14.74 6.53 17.88
N THR A 230 -14.19 5.61 17.09
CA THR A 230 -14.21 4.17 17.39
C THR A 230 -13.39 3.87 18.64
N LEU A 231 -12.15 4.37 18.69
CA LEU A 231 -11.27 4.16 19.84
C LEU A 231 -11.82 4.82 21.10
N ALA A 232 -12.40 6.02 21.00
CA ALA A 232 -13.05 6.68 22.12
C ALA A 232 -14.26 5.89 22.63
N ARG A 233 -15.07 5.28 21.74
CA ARG A 233 -16.20 4.44 22.11
C ARG A 233 -15.73 3.18 22.84
N ILE A 234 -14.75 2.46 22.28
CA ILE A 234 -14.15 1.27 22.86
C ILE A 234 -13.66 1.54 24.29
N ASN A 235 -12.91 2.63 24.49
CA ASN A 235 -12.32 2.97 25.78
C ASN A 235 -13.33 3.53 26.79
N LYS A 236 -14.20 4.48 26.41
CA LYS A 236 -15.16 5.11 27.33
C LYS A 236 -16.24 4.13 27.80
N GLN A 237 -16.68 3.23 26.94
CA GLN A 237 -17.75 2.28 27.26
C GLN A 237 -17.24 0.96 27.82
N ARG A 238 -15.91 0.77 27.90
CA ARG A 238 -15.25 -0.47 28.36
C ARG A 238 -15.87 -1.70 27.71
N LEU A 239 -15.92 -1.67 26.37
CA LEU A 239 -16.56 -2.73 25.58
C LEU A 239 -15.89 -4.09 25.84
N SER A 240 -16.63 -5.19 25.69
CA SER A 240 -16.02 -6.51 25.68
C SER A 240 -15.14 -6.68 24.43
N THR A 241 -14.18 -7.60 24.46
CA THR A 241 -13.31 -7.90 23.31
C THR A 241 -14.10 -8.26 22.05
N GLU A 242 -15.21 -8.99 22.19
CA GLU A 242 -16.07 -9.36 21.06
C GLU A 242 -16.78 -8.15 20.46
N VAL A 243 -17.25 -7.22 21.30
CA VAL A 243 -17.91 -5.98 20.84
C VAL A 243 -16.87 -5.05 20.20
N ALA A 244 -15.71 -4.86 20.83
CA ALA A 244 -14.62 -4.05 20.28
C ALA A 244 -14.12 -4.61 18.93
N THR A 245 -14.05 -5.94 18.78
CA THR A 245 -13.73 -6.58 17.50
C THR A 245 -14.74 -6.23 16.42
N ARG A 246 -16.04 -6.23 16.74
CA ARG A 246 -17.09 -5.81 15.79
C ARG A 246 -16.97 -4.33 15.41
N GLU A 247 -16.64 -3.46 16.36
CA GLU A 247 -16.41 -2.03 16.10
C GLU A 247 -15.22 -1.79 15.14
N ILE A 248 -14.11 -2.52 15.35
CA ILE A 248 -12.93 -2.46 14.46
C ILE A 248 -13.26 -3.00 13.06
N LYS A 249 -14.03 -4.09 12.95
CA LYS A 249 -14.47 -4.62 11.65
C LYS A 249 -15.37 -3.62 10.92
N ALA A 250 -16.34 -3.04 11.61
CA ALA A 250 -17.20 -2.00 11.07
C ALA A 250 -16.40 -0.76 10.64
N LEU A 251 -15.29 -0.44 11.33
CA LEU A 251 -14.37 0.65 10.95
C LEU A 251 -13.70 0.37 9.61
N PHE A 252 -13.24 -0.86 9.38
CA PHE A 252 -12.67 -1.26 8.10
C PHE A 252 -13.70 -1.20 6.96
N GLU A 253 -14.92 -1.64 7.20
CA GLU A 253 -15.99 -1.63 6.19
C GLU A 253 -16.32 -0.20 5.70
N ARG A 254 -16.29 0.81 6.58
CA ARG A 254 -16.54 2.22 6.21
C ARG A 254 -15.30 2.99 5.73
N PHE A 255 -14.12 2.36 5.74
CA PHE A 255 -12.92 2.94 5.16
C PHE A 255 -12.94 2.90 3.63
N SER A 256 -13.48 1.82 3.05
CA SER A 256 -13.61 1.67 1.61
C SER A 256 -14.64 0.59 1.26
N PRO A 257 -15.76 0.94 0.58
CA PRO A 257 -16.08 2.27 0.07
C PRO A 257 -16.47 3.26 1.20
N SER A 258 -16.40 4.57 0.92
CA SER A 258 -16.86 5.60 1.87
C SER A 258 -18.36 5.42 2.18
N PRO A 259 -18.87 5.69 3.39
CA PRO A 259 -20.31 5.68 3.66
C PRO A 259 -21.05 6.87 3.00
N ASP A 260 -20.34 7.89 2.54
CA ASP A 260 -20.89 9.02 1.80
C ASP A 260 -21.00 8.73 0.29
N ALA A 261 -22.19 8.91 -0.29
CA ALA A 261 -22.47 8.57 -1.69
C ALA A 261 -21.67 9.42 -2.71
N GLN A 262 -21.48 10.72 -2.44
CA GLN A 262 -20.72 11.61 -3.30
C GLN A 262 -19.24 11.22 -3.32
N ARG A 263 -18.68 10.89 -2.16
CA ARG A 263 -17.31 10.39 -2.01
C ARG A 263 -17.13 9.05 -2.70
N ARG A 264 -18.07 8.11 -2.55
CA ARG A 264 -18.04 6.85 -3.30
C ARG A 264 -17.99 7.08 -4.80
N ALA A 265 -18.89 7.90 -5.34
CA ALA A 265 -18.94 8.18 -6.77
C ALA A 265 -17.63 8.80 -7.27
N TYR A 266 -17.05 9.74 -6.52
CA TYR A 266 -15.76 10.34 -6.85
C TYR A 266 -14.63 9.29 -6.93
N PHE A 267 -14.49 8.44 -5.91
CA PHE A 267 -13.43 7.43 -5.90
C PHE A 267 -13.65 6.33 -6.94
N GLU A 268 -14.90 6.02 -7.27
CA GLU A 268 -15.24 5.10 -8.34
C GLU A 268 -14.77 5.66 -9.69
N GLN A 269 -15.05 6.93 -9.99
CA GLN A 269 -14.54 7.59 -11.20
C GLN A 269 -13.00 7.61 -11.25
N VAL A 270 -12.34 7.86 -10.12
CA VAL A 270 -10.87 7.83 -10.01
C VAL A 270 -10.30 6.43 -10.29
N ASN A 271 -10.99 5.38 -9.82
CA ASN A 271 -10.61 3.98 -10.05
C ASN A 271 -10.83 3.58 -11.50
N GLN A 272 -11.99 3.90 -12.09
CA GLN A 272 -12.30 3.60 -13.50
C GLN A 272 -11.27 4.21 -14.45
N GLY A 273 -10.85 5.45 -14.22
CA GLY A 273 -9.79 6.05 -15.03
C GLY A 273 -8.42 5.37 -14.87
N ALA A 274 -8.12 4.79 -13.69
CA ALA A 274 -6.91 3.99 -13.51
C ALA A 274 -7.02 2.63 -14.24
N TYR A 275 -8.18 1.99 -14.21
CA TYR A 275 -8.45 0.74 -14.94
C TYR A 275 -8.30 0.94 -16.43
N ARG A 276 -8.87 2.04 -16.96
CA ARG A 276 -8.71 2.44 -18.36
C ARG A 276 -7.26 2.66 -18.76
N ALA A 277 -6.43 3.25 -17.90
CA ALA A 277 -5.01 3.44 -18.20
C ALA A 277 -4.25 2.11 -18.32
N ILE A 278 -4.55 1.16 -17.43
CA ILE A 278 -3.95 -0.18 -17.45
C ILE A 278 -4.44 -0.98 -18.67
N ALA A 279 -5.75 -0.95 -18.94
CA ALA A 279 -6.35 -1.58 -20.10
C ALA A 279 -5.77 -1.02 -21.40
N LEU A 280 -5.74 0.31 -21.54
CA LEU A 280 -5.10 0.99 -22.68
C LEU A 280 -3.67 0.49 -22.90
N MET A 281 -2.84 0.50 -21.84
CA MET A 281 -1.46 0.04 -21.97
C MET A 281 -1.39 -1.43 -22.39
N SER A 282 -2.22 -2.31 -21.82
CA SER A 282 -2.23 -3.74 -22.17
C SER A 282 -2.57 -3.98 -23.64
N ASN A 283 -3.41 -3.12 -24.24
CA ASN A 283 -3.76 -3.20 -25.65
C ASN A 283 -2.66 -2.63 -26.55
N LEU A 284 -2.02 -1.53 -26.14
CA LEU A 284 -0.91 -0.88 -26.86
C LEU A 284 0.45 -1.57 -26.69
N ALA A 285 0.56 -2.58 -25.82
CA ALA A 285 1.83 -3.23 -25.52
C ALA A 285 2.42 -3.92 -26.77
N THR A 286 3.71 -3.70 -27.04
CA THR A 286 4.41 -4.48 -28.07
C THR A 286 4.62 -5.93 -27.62
N LYS A 287 5.06 -6.80 -28.52
CA LYS A 287 5.40 -8.19 -28.18
C LYS A 287 6.46 -8.25 -27.07
N GLU A 288 7.46 -7.39 -27.14
CA GLU A 288 8.55 -7.27 -26.17
C GLU A 288 8.02 -6.79 -24.81
N GLN A 289 7.15 -5.78 -24.80
CA GLN A 289 6.55 -5.27 -23.56
C GLN A 289 5.61 -6.29 -22.90
N ARG A 290 4.88 -7.10 -23.70
CA ARG A 290 4.06 -8.20 -23.18
C ARG A 290 4.93 -9.29 -22.57
N ALA A 291 6.01 -9.70 -23.24
CA ALA A 291 6.96 -10.66 -22.71
C ALA A 291 7.59 -10.17 -21.40
N PHE A 292 8.02 -8.90 -21.37
CA PHE A 292 8.56 -8.25 -20.16
C PHE A 292 7.53 -8.25 -19.02
N ALA A 293 6.26 -7.92 -19.29
CA ALA A 293 5.21 -7.96 -18.27
C ALA A 293 4.96 -9.37 -17.73
N GLN A 294 4.98 -10.38 -18.60
CA GLN A 294 4.83 -11.78 -18.17
C GLN A 294 6.01 -12.24 -17.32
N GLU A 295 7.24 -11.93 -17.70
CA GLU A 295 8.44 -12.22 -16.92
C GLU A 295 8.39 -11.52 -15.56
N ARG A 296 7.95 -10.25 -15.54
CA ARG A 296 7.84 -9.46 -14.31
C ARG A 296 6.81 -10.05 -13.34
N LEU A 297 5.65 -10.46 -13.84
CA LEU A 297 4.62 -11.14 -13.03
C LEU A 297 5.12 -12.48 -12.48
N GLU A 298 5.87 -13.25 -13.28
CA GLU A 298 6.49 -14.50 -12.82
C GLU A 298 7.54 -14.24 -11.75
N SER A 299 8.40 -13.24 -11.95
CA SER A 299 9.41 -12.84 -10.97
C SER A 299 8.77 -12.47 -9.64
N TRP A 300 7.69 -11.68 -9.64
CA TRP A 300 6.96 -11.35 -8.41
C TRP A 300 6.31 -12.59 -7.78
N ALA A 301 5.70 -13.47 -8.57
CA ALA A 301 5.13 -14.72 -8.05
C ALA A 301 6.21 -15.64 -7.42
N GLY A 302 7.39 -15.71 -8.05
CA GLY A 302 8.57 -16.41 -7.55
C GLY A 302 9.06 -15.83 -6.23
N ASP A 303 9.18 -14.49 -6.13
CA ASP A 303 9.56 -13.79 -4.91
C ASP A 303 8.62 -14.13 -3.74
N LEU A 304 7.31 -14.15 -3.99
CA LEU A 304 6.32 -14.53 -2.97
C LEU A 304 6.45 -16.01 -2.59
N THR A 305 6.72 -16.89 -3.55
CA THR A 305 6.92 -18.33 -3.29
C THR A 305 8.15 -18.58 -2.42
N VAL A 306 9.25 -17.86 -2.66
CA VAL A 306 10.48 -17.94 -1.84
C VAL A 306 10.21 -17.49 -0.40
N LEU A 307 9.36 -16.48 -0.21
CA LEU A 307 8.99 -16.00 1.13
C LEU A 307 8.21 -17.04 1.93
N VAL A 308 7.43 -17.92 1.29
CA VAL A 308 6.73 -19.03 1.95
C VAL A 308 7.72 -20.06 2.51
N ALA A 309 8.80 -20.35 1.76
CA ALA A 309 9.76 -21.40 2.09
C ALA A 309 10.72 -21.04 3.24
N ARG A 310 10.83 -19.76 3.62
CA ARG A 310 11.67 -19.30 4.73
C ARG A 310 10.85 -19.33 6.03
N LYS A 311 11.26 -20.22 6.95
CA LYS A 311 10.76 -20.27 8.33
C LYS A 311 11.37 -19.16 9.16
#